data_AF-B2AQK0-F1
#
_entry.id   AF-B2AQK0-F1
#
_cell.length_a   1.000
_cell.length_b   1.000
_cell.length_c   1.000
_cell.angle_alpha   90.00
_cell.angle_beta   90.00
_cell.angle_gamma   90.00
#
_symmetry.space_group_name_H-M   'P 1'
#
loop_
_entity.id
_entity.type
_entity.pdbx_description
1 polymer ?
#
loop_
_entity_poly.entity_id
_entity_poly.type
_entity_poly.pdbx_seq_one_letter_code
_entity_poly.pdbx_strand_id
1 'polypeptide(L)'
;MKTKSALHSQSLTMRCTLHQIPRLPFTRSRRTSFLPASSRSLCAARQIQGPIGVEEFRKQAMEKNEPLLIKGQQEPSQAMTKWFEFHPVPRTINKTAVALSEHFTHPFDVKMVPYELTVPTWRPRGFDGDNVDRFISWMANTQTGWPHLWLSSYLHDIKQQLGDEYDEHHRFLRFEAPISLMSAALRYNAVKVSFQRVTQLYIAQAPISDLPATLQDDVATPEIVLKAGKGDVYGSSIWLGLEPTYTPWHCDPNPNYFCQIYGGKVIRLLPPGLGKSLFRKVQAELGQTGSSTIRGDEMMQGEERTLLTTKVWTEEAPEEMMEVVVSQGDSLFIPKGWWHSVKSVDYKGDLNGSVNWWFR
;
A
#
# COMPACT_ATOMS: atom_id res chain seq x y z
N MET A 1 -69.35 65.22 3.02
CA MET A 1 -68.09 64.82 3.69
C MET A 1 -67.11 64.33 2.62
N LYS A 2 -65.96 64.99 2.52
CA LYS A 2 -64.88 64.78 1.55
C LYS A 2 -63.75 63.99 2.22
N THR A 3 -63.04 63.16 1.43
CA THR A 3 -61.57 62.87 1.40
C THR A 3 -61.38 61.69 0.42
N LYS A 4 -60.74 61.73 -0.76
CA LYS A 4 -59.39 62.15 -1.26
C LYS A 4 -58.23 61.49 -0.51
N SER A 5 -57.50 60.57 -1.18
CA SER A 5 -56.12 60.74 -1.73
C SER A 5 -55.06 60.17 -0.76
N ALA A 6 -53.94 59.51 -1.10
CA ALA A 6 -53.24 59.12 -2.32
C ALA A 6 -52.23 57.98 -1.98
N LEU A 7 -51.69 57.35 -3.04
CA LEU A 7 -50.54 56.43 -3.08
C LEU A 7 -49.28 56.95 -2.39
N HIS A 8 -48.44 56.04 -1.86
CA HIS A 8 -46.97 56.11 -1.90
C HIS A 8 -46.37 54.69 -1.78
N SER A 9 -45.53 54.32 -2.75
CA SER A 9 -44.66 53.14 -2.73
C SER A 9 -43.41 53.43 -1.90
N GLN A 10 -43.02 52.54 -0.99
CA GLN A 10 -41.68 52.57 -0.37
C GLN A 10 -41.01 51.20 -0.49
N SER A 11 -39.85 51.22 -1.14
CA SER A 11 -38.87 50.16 -1.25
C SER A 11 -38.23 49.89 0.13
N LEU A 12 -38.38 48.68 0.66
CA LEU A 12 -37.70 48.21 1.86
C LEU A 12 -36.43 47.42 1.48
N THR A 13 -35.31 48.12 1.44
CA THR A 13 -33.96 47.53 1.53
C THR A 13 -33.75 46.94 2.93
N MET A 14 -33.74 45.61 3.07
CA MET A 14 -33.27 44.96 4.30
C MET A 14 -31.74 45.01 4.35
N ARG A 15 -31.21 45.81 5.29
CA ARG A 15 -29.81 45.76 5.71
C ARG A 15 -29.61 44.50 6.57
N CYS A 16 -28.73 43.62 6.12
CA CYS A 16 -28.29 42.46 6.90
C CYS A 16 -27.25 42.93 7.93
N THR A 17 -27.66 43.05 9.19
CA THR A 17 -26.74 43.29 10.32
C THR A 17 -26.11 41.97 10.73
N LEU A 18 -24.79 41.86 10.51
CA LEU A 18 -23.94 40.78 11.04
C LEU A 18 -24.00 40.78 12.57
N HIS A 19 -24.73 39.82 13.15
CA HIS A 19 -24.60 39.50 14.56
C HIS A 19 -23.30 38.74 14.83
N GLN A 20 -22.48 39.31 15.71
CA GLN A 20 -21.25 38.73 16.21
C GLN A 20 -21.55 37.46 17.00
N ILE A 21 -21.06 36.32 16.51
CA ILE A 21 -21.06 35.04 17.23
C ILE A 21 -20.02 35.14 18.36
N PRO A 22 -20.34 34.80 19.62
CA PRO A 22 -19.40 34.87 20.72
C PRO A 22 -18.26 33.86 20.52
N ARG A 23 -17.02 34.34 20.61
CA ARG A 23 -15.80 33.52 20.53
C ARG A 23 -15.72 32.60 21.75
N LEU A 24 -15.97 31.32 21.56
CA LEU A 24 -15.64 30.28 22.55
C LEU A 24 -14.12 30.22 22.74
N PRO A 25 -13.63 30.06 23.98
CA PRO A 25 -12.20 29.98 24.25
C PRO A 25 -11.61 28.75 23.56
N PHE A 26 -10.51 28.99 22.84
CA PHE A 26 -9.73 27.98 22.12
C PHE A 26 -9.15 27.00 23.13
N THR A 27 -9.90 25.97 23.50
CA THR A 27 -9.35 24.83 24.23
C THR A 27 -8.44 24.10 23.25
N ARG A 28 -7.17 24.03 23.63
CA ARG A 28 -6.09 23.40 22.89
C ARG A 28 -6.48 21.93 22.69
N SER A 29 -7.12 21.63 21.57
CA SER A 29 -7.40 20.26 21.15
C SER A 29 -6.08 19.51 21.20
N ARG A 30 -5.99 18.51 22.07
CA ARG A 30 -4.92 17.52 22.02
C ARG A 30 -5.02 16.89 20.65
N ARG A 31 -4.18 17.36 19.73
CA ARG A 31 -3.80 16.61 18.54
C ARG A 31 -3.31 15.26 19.06
N THR A 32 -4.11 14.21 18.94
CA THR A 32 -3.55 12.87 18.79
C THR A 32 -3.00 12.81 17.38
N SER A 33 -1.88 13.51 17.20
CA SER A 33 -0.95 13.25 16.13
C SER A 33 -0.43 11.83 16.35
N PHE A 34 -0.76 10.91 15.46
CA PHE A 34 0.19 9.86 15.15
C PHE A 34 1.39 10.56 14.51
N LEU A 35 2.32 10.95 15.37
CA LEU A 35 3.63 11.41 14.94
C LEU A 35 4.36 10.23 14.29
N PRO A 36 5.23 10.51 13.31
CA PRO A 36 6.00 9.52 12.58
C PRO A 36 7.05 8.89 13.49
N ALA A 37 7.52 7.69 13.11
CA ALA A 37 8.74 7.00 13.53
C ALA A 37 9.46 7.55 14.79
N SER A 38 9.46 6.73 15.85
CA SER A 38 10.60 6.49 16.75
C SER A 38 11.66 7.60 16.83
N SER A 39 11.78 8.26 17.99
CA SER A 39 12.94 9.13 18.31
C SER A 39 14.27 8.36 18.37
N ARG A 40 14.22 7.02 18.32
CA ARG A 40 15.37 6.14 18.24
C ARG A 40 15.74 5.92 16.77
N SER A 41 16.96 6.31 16.40
CA SER A 41 17.53 5.97 15.09
C SER A 41 17.73 4.46 15.01
N LEU A 42 17.06 3.82 14.06
CA LEU A 42 17.32 2.42 13.70
C LEU A 42 18.62 2.30 12.91
N CYS A 43 19.15 1.09 12.79
CA CYS A 43 20.32 0.83 11.96
C CYS A 43 19.99 1.06 10.48
N ALA A 44 20.89 1.69 9.72
CA ALA A 44 20.73 1.76 8.27
C ALA A 44 21.29 0.48 7.64
N ALA A 45 20.59 -0.09 6.67
CA ALA A 45 21.22 -1.11 5.82
C ALA A 45 22.31 -0.48 4.95
N ARG A 46 23.22 -1.31 4.45
CA ARG A 46 24.25 -0.86 3.51
C ARG A 46 23.59 -0.33 2.24
N GLN A 47 24.09 0.80 1.76
CA GLN A 47 23.57 1.46 0.57
C GLN A 47 24.71 1.76 -0.42
N ILE A 48 24.41 1.63 -1.71
CA ILE A 48 25.24 2.10 -2.83
C ILE A 48 24.40 2.86 -3.85
N GLN A 49 25.06 3.60 -4.74
CA GLN A 49 24.42 4.15 -5.95
C GLN A 49 24.59 3.16 -7.11
N GLY A 50 23.50 2.94 -7.85
CA GLY A 50 23.49 2.13 -9.05
C GLY A 50 23.94 2.89 -10.31
N PRO A 51 24.05 2.20 -11.46
CA PRO A 51 23.85 0.76 -11.60
C PRO A 51 25.03 -0.05 -11.04
N ILE A 52 24.75 -1.24 -10.49
CA ILE A 52 25.78 -2.21 -10.06
C ILE A 52 25.89 -3.38 -11.06
N GLY A 53 27.11 -3.82 -11.36
CA GLY A 53 27.36 -5.00 -12.19
C GLY A 53 27.30 -6.32 -11.39
N VAL A 54 27.15 -7.44 -12.10
CA VAL A 54 26.97 -8.79 -11.50
C VAL A 54 28.08 -9.15 -10.51
N GLU A 55 29.35 -8.96 -10.87
CA GLU A 55 30.48 -9.34 -10.03
C GLU A 55 30.53 -8.54 -8.73
N GLU A 56 30.34 -7.22 -8.84
CA GLU A 56 30.35 -6.34 -7.69
C GLU A 56 29.12 -6.62 -6.80
N PHE A 57 27.96 -6.94 -7.38
CA PHE A 57 26.79 -7.35 -6.62
C PHE A 57 27.05 -8.63 -5.83
N ARG A 58 27.71 -9.63 -6.43
CA ARG A 58 28.08 -10.88 -5.75
C ARG A 58 28.94 -10.59 -4.51
N LYS A 59 30.00 -9.80 -4.68
CA LYS A 59 30.93 -9.41 -3.61
C LYS A 59 30.28 -8.54 -2.54
N GLN A 60 29.43 -7.59 -2.94
CA GLN A 60 28.85 -6.63 -2.00
C GLN A 60 27.62 -7.14 -1.25
N ALA A 61 26.87 -8.08 -1.84
CA ALA A 61 25.58 -8.53 -1.34
C ALA A 61 25.57 -10.04 -1.03
N MET A 62 25.79 -10.89 -2.03
CA MET A 62 25.62 -12.34 -1.88
C MET A 62 26.67 -12.99 -0.97
N GLU A 63 27.95 -12.66 -1.16
CA GLU A 63 29.06 -13.21 -0.35
C GLU A 63 29.01 -12.72 1.09
N LYS A 64 28.60 -11.46 1.30
CA LYS A 64 28.41 -10.89 2.64
C LYS A 64 27.16 -11.42 3.34
N ASN A 65 26.18 -11.88 2.57
CA ASN A 65 24.88 -12.34 3.07
C ASN A 65 24.17 -11.29 3.95
N GLU A 66 24.25 -10.03 3.52
CA GLU A 66 23.66 -8.85 4.17
C GLU A 66 22.75 -8.07 3.19
N PRO A 67 21.71 -7.37 3.68
CA PRO A 67 20.87 -6.53 2.85
C PRO A 67 21.67 -5.42 2.17
N LEU A 68 21.40 -5.19 0.89
CA LEU A 68 22.03 -4.15 0.11
C LEU A 68 20.98 -3.33 -0.63
N LEU A 69 20.87 -2.05 -0.27
CA LEU A 69 20.08 -1.05 -0.98
C LEU A 69 20.90 -0.48 -2.15
N ILE A 70 20.35 -0.57 -3.35
CA ILE A 70 20.93 -0.03 -4.59
C ILE A 70 20.03 1.11 -5.03
N LYS A 71 20.48 2.35 -4.82
CA LYS A 71 19.72 3.55 -5.18
C LYS A 71 19.82 3.80 -6.68
N GLY A 72 18.69 4.11 -7.32
CA GLY A 72 18.68 4.47 -8.74
C GLY A 72 19.22 3.38 -9.67
N GLN A 73 18.97 2.10 -9.37
CA GLN A 73 19.28 0.98 -10.28
C GLN A 73 18.50 1.12 -11.61
N GLN A 74 17.32 1.77 -11.55
CA GLN A 74 16.43 2.07 -12.68
C GLN A 74 15.86 0.86 -13.43
N GLU A 75 16.23 -0.37 -13.07
CA GLU A 75 15.62 -1.59 -13.61
C GLU A 75 14.56 -2.18 -12.65
N PRO A 76 13.38 -2.60 -13.15
CA PRO A 76 12.97 -2.59 -14.56
C PRO A 76 12.45 -1.23 -15.03
N SER A 77 13.11 -0.64 -16.03
CA SER A 77 12.84 0.73 -16.50
C SER A 77 11.54 0.87 -17.31
N GLN A 78 11.19 -0.20 -18.04
CA GLN A 78 10.03 -0.21 -18.93
C GLN A 78 8.72 -0.15 -18.16
N ALA A 79 8.58 -0.93 -17.08
CA ALA A 79 7.40 -0.88 -16.22
C ALA A 79 7.15 0.52 -15.64
N MET A 80 8.21 1.17 -15.13
CA MET A 80 8.11 2.51 -14.55
C MET A 80 7.63 3.58 -15.53
N THR A 81 7.92 3.41 -16.82
CA THR A 81 7.59 4.38 -17.87
C THR A 81 6.30 4.04 -18.59
N LYS A 82 5.96 2.76 -18.74
CA LYS A 82 4.81 2.31 -19.52
C LYS A 82 3.59 1.97 -18.69
N TRP A 83 3.71 1.60 -17.41
CA TRP A 83 2.58 1.08 -16.65
C TRP A 83 1.72 2.17 -16.00
N PHE A 84 2.26 3.39 -15.88
CA PHE A 84 1.63 4.46 -15.12
C PHE A 84 1.41 5.70 -15.97
N GLU A 85 0.21 6.27 -15.88
CA GLU A 85 -0.16 7.53 -16.53
C GLU A 85 -0.51 8.59 -15.48
N PHE A 86 -0.24 9.85 -15.81
CA PHE A 86 -0.47 10.98 -14.93
C PHE A 86 -1.52 11.90 -15.52
N HIS A 87 -2.65 12.05 -14.82
CA HIS A 87 -3.74 12.91 -15.25
C HIS A 87 -3.77 14.21 -14.43
N PRO A 88 -3.97 15.38 -15.08
CA PRO A 88 -4.21 16.62 -14.38
C PRO A 88 -5.55 16.56 -13.65
N VAL A 89 -5.54 16.86 -12.35
CA VAL A 89 -6.75 16.93 -11.52
C VAL A 89 -7.21 18.39 -11.44
N PRO A 90 -8.53 18.68 -11.42
CA PRO A 90 -9.03 20.05 -11.22
C PRO A 90 -8.39 20.73 -10.00
N ARG A 91 -8.11 22.04 -10.13
CA ARG A 91 -7.31 22.88 -9.20
C ARG A 91 -7.73 22.87 -7.71
N THR A 92 -8.83 22.22 -7.35
CA THR A 92 -9.29 22.09 -5.96
C THR A 92 -8.57 21.01 -5.16
N ILE A 93 -7.82 20.12 -5.82
CA ILE A 93 -6.98 19.09 -5.18
C ILE A 93 -5.57 19.22 -5.77
N ASN A 94 -4.62 19.78 -5.03
CA ASN A 94 -3.22 20.04 -5.48
C ASN A 94 -2.40 18.74 -5.70
N LYS A 95 -2.80 17.85 -6.62
CA LYS A 95 -2.03 16.66 -7.00
C LYS A 95 -2.37 16.18 -8.43
N THR A 96 -1.38 15.66 -9.14
CA THR A 96 -1.58 14.77 -10.29
C THR A 96 -2.13 13.43 -9.80
N ALA A 97 -3.21 12.95 -10.42
CA ALA A 97 -3.72 11.61 -10.15
C ALA A 97 -2.95 10.61 -11.02
N VAL A 98 -2.64 9.45 -10.46
CA VAL A 98 -2.01 8.36 -11.21
C VAL A 98 -3.04 7.30 -11.53
N ALA A 99 -3.00 6.86 -12.77
CA ALA A 99 -3.77 5.73 -13.29
C ALA A 99 -2.81 4.65 -13.80
N LEU A 100 -3.33 3.43 -13.92
CA LEU A 100 -2.70 2.41 -14.74
C LEU A 100 -2.93 2.77 -16.21
N SER A 101 -1.90 2.66 -17.02
CA SER A 101 -1.92 3.08 -18.42
C SER A 101 -2.80 2.19 -19.30
N GLU A 102 -3.13 2.67 -20.50
CA GLU A 102 -3.75 1.80 -21.51
C GLU A 102 -2.85 0.61 -21.86
N HIS A 103 -1.53 0.80 -21.91
CA HIS A 103 -0.56 -0.29 -22.11
C HIS A 103 -0.65 -1.36 -21.01
N PHE A 104 -0.93 -0.97 -19.77
CA PHE A 104 -1.10 -1.89 -18.64
C PHE A 104 -2.52 -2.47 -18.51
N THR A 105 -3.54 -1.85 -19.11
CA THR A 105 -4.94 -2.21 -18.87
C THR A 105 -5.64 -2.84 -20.09
N HIS A 106 -5.34 -2.39 -21.31
CA HIS A 106 -6.06 -2.79 -22.52
C HIS A 106 -5.96 -4.30 -22.84
N PRO A 107 -4.78 -4.95 -22.72
CA PRO A 107 -4.70 -6.42 -22.79
C PRO A 107 -5.28 -7.19 -21.57
N PHE A 108 -5.72 -6.52 -20.51
CA PHE A 108 -5.78 -7.09 -19.15
C PHE A 108 -7.09 -6.83 -18.40
N ASP A 109 -8.06 -6.17 -19.00
CA ASP A 109 -9.24 -5.67 -18.28
C ASP A 109 -10.06 -6.79 -17.58
N VAL A 110 -9.87 -8.04 -18.03
CA VAL A 110 -10.47 -9.27 -17.47
C VAL A 110 -9.47 -10.27 -16.88
N LYS A 111 -8.16 -9.97 -16.87
CA LYS A 111 -7.15 -10.90 -16.31
C LYS A 111 -7.26 -10.93 -14.79
N MET A 112 -7.65 -12.09 -14.26
CA MET A 112 -7.73 -12.33 -12.81
C MET A 112 -6.33 -12.37 -12.20
N VAL A 113 -6.17 -11.66 -11.08
CA VAL A 113 -4.96 -11.63 -10.25
C VAL A 113 -5.35 -11.72 -8.77
N PRO A 114 -4.45 -12.20 -7.90
CA PRO A 114 -4.72 -12.31 -6.47
C PRO A 114 -4.78 -10.93 -5.82
N TYR A 115 -5.93 -10.62 -5.23
CA TYR A 115 -6.16 -9.47 -4.38
C TYR A 115 -6.22 -9.88 -2.91
N GLU A 116 -5.76 -8.98 -2.07
CA GLU A 116 -5.97 -8.95 -0.63
C GLU A 116 -6.88 -7.78 -0.32
N LEU A 117 -7.96 -8.06 0.43
CA LEU A 117 -8.84 -7.06 1.02
C LEU A 117 -8.62 -7.06 2.53
N THR A 118 -8.17 -5.93 3.06
CA THR A 118 -7.91 -5.79 4.50
C THR A 118 -8.89 -4.81 5.14
N VAL A 119 -9.52 -5.17 6.26
CA VAL A 119 -10.35 -4.23 7.02
C VAL A 119 -9.50 -3.61 8.14
N PRO A 120 -9.36 -2.27 8.20
CA PRO A 120 -8.54 -1.64 9.22
C PRO A 120 -9.17 -1.80 10.61
N THR A 121 -8.31 -1.91 11.62
CA THR A 121 -8.68 -2.05 13.05
C THR A 121 -9.31 -0.80 13.66
N TRP A 122 -9.29 0.34 12.93
CA TRP A 122 -9.78 1.62 13.45
C TRP A 122 -10.59 2.37 12.39
N ARG A 123 -11.83 2.71 12.75
CA ARG A 123 -12.64 3.74 12.07
C ARG A 123 -12.67 5.00 12.95
N PRO A 124 -12.37 6.20 12.42
CA PRO A 124 -12.59 7.42 13.17
C PRO A 124 -14.08 7.54 13.52
N ARG A 125 -14.40 7.74 14.80
CA ARG A 125 -15.77 8.03 15.26
C ARG A 125 -16.31 9.25 14.52
N GLY A 126 -17.50 9.14 13.94
CA GLY A 126 -18.18 10.21 13.20
C GLY A 126 -18.01 10.19 11.68
N PHE A 127 -17.36 9.17 11.12
CA PHE A 127 -17.38 8.91 9.68
C PHE A 127 -18.47 7.88 9.33
N ASP A 128 -19.55 8.34 8.68
CA ASP A 128 -20.64 7.45 8.23
C ASP A 128 -20.18 6.56 7.07
N GLY A 129 -19.95 5.28 7.35
CA GLY A 129 -19.75 4.23 6.33
C GLY A 129 -18.30 3.87 6.01
N ASP A 130 -18.12 2.63 5.56
CA ASP A 130 -16.84 2.08 5.10
C ASP A 130 -16.43 2.74 3.77
N ASN A 131 -15.16 3.11 3.60
CA ASN A 131 -14.67 3.61 2.31
C ASN A 131 -14.77 2.53 1.22
N VAL A 132 -14.73 1.25 1.58
CA VAL A 132 -14.99 0.14 0.65
C VAL A 132 -16.46 0.14 0.21
N ASP A 133 -17.42 0.33 1.13
CA ASP A 133 -18.86 0.39 0.79
C ASP A 133 -19.19 1.59 -0.11
N ARG A 134 -18.56 2.74 0.16
CA ARG A 134 -18.68 3.93 -0.70
C ARG A 134 -18.09 3.70 -2.08
N PHE A 135 -16.97 2.99 -2.18
CA PHE A 135 -16.36 2.62 -3.44
C PHE A 135 -17.24 1.63 -4.24
N ILE A 136 -17.76 0.59 -3.59
CA ILE A 136 -18.73 -0.36 -4.18
C ILE A 136 -19.94 0.39 -4.72
N SER A 137 -20.54 1.26 -3.90
CA SER A 137 -21.70 2.07 -4.29
C SER A 137 -21.37 2.99 -5.46
N TRP A 138 -20.18 3.60 -5.48
CA TRP A 138 -19.75 4.43 -6.60
C TRP A 138 -19.59 3.63 -7.90
N MET A 139 -18.98 2.45 -7.86
CA MET A 139 -18.86 1.59 -9.05
C MET A 139 -20.23 1.22 -9.61
N ALA A 140 -21.17 0.80 -8.74
CA ALA A 140 -22.51 0.41 -9.14
C ALA A 140 -23.31 1.54 -9.81
N ASN A 141 -23.11 2.80 -9.36
CA ASN A 141 -23.90 3.95 -9.84
C ASN A 141 -23.25 4.74 -10.98
N THR A 142 -21.93 4.66 -11.15
CA THR A 142 -21.21 5.51 -12.12
C THR A 142 -20.63 4.74 -13.30
N GLN A 143 -20.48 3.42 -13.20
CA GLN A 143 -19.87 2.60 -14.23
C GLN A 143 -20.84 1.45 -14.60
N THR A 144 -21.85 1.76 -15.43
CA THR A 144 -22.99 0.88 -15.72
C THR A 144 -22.72 -0.22 -16.76
N GLY A 145 -21.46 -0.45 -17.12
CA GLY A 145 -21.03 -1.47 -18.09
C GLY A 145 -20.25 -2.61 -17.44
N TRP A 146 -20.06 -3.69 -18.19
CA TRP A 146 -19.06 -4.71 -17.87
C TRP A 146 -17.64 -4.08 -17.90
N PRO A 147 -16.72 -4.46 -16.98
CA PRO A 147 -16.89 -5.40 -15.86
C PRO A 147 -17.42 -4.76 -14.57
N HIS A 148 -17.67 -3.44 -14.53
CA HIS A 148 -17.85 -2.68 -13.29
C HIS A 148 -19.13 -3.00 -12.49
N LEU A 149 -20.26 -3.26 -13.16
CA LEU A 149 -21.47 -3.71 -12.45
C LEU A 149 -21.24 -5.05 -11.74
N TRP A 150 -20.65 -6.02 -12.44
CA TRP A 150 -20.30 -7.31 -11.85
C TRP A 150 -19.28 -7.16 -10.71
N LEU A 151 -18.22 -6.36 -10.91
CA LEU A 151 -17.21 -6.07 -9.90
C LEU A 151 -17.83 -5.48 -8.62
N SER A 152 -18.82 -4.61 -8.75
CA SER A 152 -19.48 -4.00 -7.59
C SER A 152 -20.25 -5.03 -6.75
N SER A 153 -21.03 -5.90 -7.39
CA SER A 153 -21.73 -6.99 -6.70
C SER A 153 -20.76 -8.02 -6.13
N TYR A 154 -19.76 -8.42 -6.91
CA TYR A 154 -18.77 -9.40 -6.48
C TYR A 154 -17.96 -8.91 -5.27
N LEU A 155 -17.47 -7.66 -5.29
CA LEU A 155 -16.74 -7.10 -4.17
C LEU A 155 -17.64 -6.91 -2.93
N HIS A 156 -18.92 -6.63 -3.11
CA HIS A 156 -19.89 -6.61 -2.02
C HIS A 156 -19.98 -7.97 -1.32
N ASP A 157 -20.16 -9.05 -2.09
CA ASP A 157 -20.25 -10.41 -1.56
C ASP A 157 -18.94 -10.84 -0.87
N ILE A 158 -17.79 -10.49 -1.46
CA ILE A 158 -16.47 -10.72 -0.86
C ILE A 158 -16.34 -9.99 0.48
N LYS A 159 -16.75 -8.71 0.55
CA LYS A 159 -16.73 -7.94 1.81
C LYS A 159 -17.66 -8.54 2.85
N GLN A 160 -18.82 -9.08 2.48
CA GLN A 160 -19.74 -9.71 3.43
C GLN A 160 -19.13 -10.95 4.11
N GLN A 161 -18.23 -11.67 3.45
CA GLN A 161 -17.49 -12.78 4.06
C GLN A 161 -16.54 -12.30 5.17
N LEU A 162 -16.06 -11.05 5.08
CA LEU A 162 -15.30 -10.39 6.12
C LEU A 162 -16.17 -9.87 7.27
N GLY A 163 -17.48 -10.14 7.31
CA GLY A 163 -18.39 -9.82 8.42
C GLY A 163 -18.51 -8.33 8.79
N ASP A 164 -19.63 -7.99 9.44
CA ASP A 164 -19.88 -6.61 9.91
C ASP A 164 -19.52 -6.41 11.40
N GLU A 165 -19.08 -7.47 12.08
CA GLU A 165 -18.77 -7.41 13.51
C GLU A 165 -17.58 -6.51 13.79
N TYR A 166 -17.80 -5.58 14.73
CA TYR A 166 -16.80 -4.66 15.24
C TYR A 166 -15.85 -5.44 16.14
N ASP A 167 -14.78 -5.94 15.54
CA ASP A 167 -13.67 -6.57 16.25
C ASP A 167 -12.45 -5.63 16.22
N GLU A 168 -11.72 -5.56 17.33
CA GLU A 168 -10.46 -4.81 17.44
C GLU A 168 -9.35 -5.43 16.57
N HIS A 169 -9.56 -6.65 16.08
CA HIS A 169 -8.61 -7.40 15.28
C HIS A 169 -8.66 -7.07 13.78
N HIS A 170 -7.48 -7.06 13.16
CA HIS A 170 -7.35 -6.86 11.72
C HIS A 170 -7.88 -8.09 10.98
N ARG A 171 -8.77 -7.88 10.00
CA ARG A 171 -9.33 -8.95 9.18
C ARG A 171 -8.78 -8.91 7.77
N PHE A 172 -8.60 -10.10 7.21
CA PHE A 172 -7.95 -10.33 5.93
C PHE A 172 -8.76 -11.32 5.10
N LEU A 173 -8.87 -11.06 3.80
CA LEU A 173 -9.41 -12.02 2.85
C LEU A 173 -8.66 -11.92 1.52
N ARG A 174 -8.29 -13.08 0.97
CA ARG A 174 -7.72 -13.21 -0.37
C ARG A 174 -8.79 -13.65 -1.36
N PHE A 175 -8.81 -13.03 -2.53
CA PHE A 175 -9.75 -13.32 -3.61
C PHE A 175 -9.12 -13.03 -4.97
N GLU A 176 -9.70 -13.56 -6.04
CA GLU A 176 -9.26 -13.32 -7.41
C GLU A 176 -10.18 -12.29 -8.05
N ALA A 177 -9.61 -11.25 -8.66
CA ALA A 177 -10.38 -10.28 -9.41
C ALA A 177 -9.59 -9.75 -10.61
N PRO A 178 -10.28 -9.22 -11.64
CA PRO A 178 -9.61 -8.55 -12.74
C PRO A 178 -8.78 -7.34 -12.30
N ILE A 179 -7.67 -7.08 -12.98
CA ILE A 179 -6.84 -5.86 -12.80
C ILE A 179 -7.68 -4.57 -12.88
N SER A 180 -8.77 -4.58 -13.65
CA SER A 180 -9.70 -3.46 -13.80
C SER A 180 -10.34 -3.01 -12.49
N LEU A 181 -10.36 -3.85 -11.45
CA LEU A 181 -10.76 -3.47 -10.09
C LEU A 181 -9.79 -2.42 -9.51
N MET A 182 -8.49 -2.58 -9.70
CA MET A 182 -7.48 -1.59 -9.26
C MET A 182 -7.64 -0.30 -10.05
N SER A 183 -7.85 -0.39 -11.37
CA SER A 183 -8.11 0.80 -12.21
C SER A 183 -9.36 1.57 -11.75
N ALA A 184 -10.44 0.86 -11.41
CA ALA A 184 -11.64 1.48 -10.86
C ALA A 184 -11.38 2.17 -9.50
N ALA A 185 -10.59 1.54 -8.62
CA ALA A 185 -10.24 2.11 -7.33
C ALA A 185 -9.36 3.38 -7.46
N LEU A 186 -8.42 3.40 -8.40
CA LEU A 186 -7.61 4.59 -8.69
C LEU A 186 -8.46 5.74 -9.24
N ARG A 187 -9.39 5.45 -10.16
CA ARG A 187 -10.36 6.45 -10.66
C ARG A 187 -11.23 7.01 -9.53
N TYR A 188 -11.70 6.14 -8.63
CA TYR A 188 -12.42 6.57 -7.44
C TYR A 188 -11.55 7.49 -6.57
N ASN A 189 -10.33 7.07 -6.22
CA ASN A 189 -9.44 7.86 -5.36
C ASN A 189 -9.02 9.20 -5.95
N ALA A 190 -8.91 9.29 -7.28
CA ALA A 190 -8.56 10.52 -8.00
C ALA A 190 -9.55 11.67 -7.76
N VAL A 191 -10.84 11.34 -7.55
CA VAL A 191 -11.91 12.33 -7.34
C VAL A 191 -12.34 12.46 -5.87
N LYS A 192 -11.61 11.84 -4.95
CA LYS A 192 -11.91 11.84 -3.51
C LYS A 192 -10.81 12.49 -2.69
N VAL A 193 -11.24 13.21 -1.65
CA VAL A 193 -10.33 13.70 -0.59
C VAL A 193 -9.79 12.52 0.22
N SER A 194 -8.60 12.67 0.80
CA SER A 194 -7.80 11.55 1.36
C SER A 194 -8.57 10.62 2.31
N PHE A 195 -9.41 11.16 3.19
CA PHE A 195 -10.16 10.35 4.17
C PHE A 195 -11.34 9.57 3.56
N GLN A 196 -11.75 9.85 2.32
CA GLN A 196 -12.82 9.12 1.61
C GLN A 196 -12.28 8.07 0.63
N ARG A 197 -10.95 8.02 0.46
CA ARG A 197 -10.29 7.11 -0.46
C ARG A 197 -10.32 5.68 0.06
N VAL A 198 -10.42 4.73 -0.85
CA VAL A 198 -10.24 3.32 -0.54
C VAL A 198 -8.74 3.03 -0.46
N THR A 199 -8.32 2.31 0.57
CA THR A 199 -6.91 1.98 0.87
C THR A 199 -6.71 0.48 1.11
N GLN A 200 -7.78 -0.30 1.03
CA GLN A 200 -7.85 -1.68 1.51
C GLN A 200 -7.50 -2.74 0.45
N LEU A 201 -7.25 -2.32 -0.79
CA LEU A 201 -7.02 -3.20 -1.93
C LEU A 201 -5.53 -3.33 -2.24
N TYR A 202 -5.03 -4.57 -2.28
CA TYR A 202 -3.65 -4.88 -2.61
C TYR A 202 -3.57 -6.10 -3.52
N ILE A 203 -3.06 -5.95 -4.75
CA ILE A 203 -2.61 -7.07 -5.57
C ILE A 203 -1.28 -7.54 -4.97
N ALA A 204 -1.28 -8.74 -4.39
CA ALA A 204 -0.14 -9.25 -3.65
C ALA A 204 0.33 -10.59 -4.22
N GLN A 205 1.64 -10.73 -4.39
CA GLN A 205 2.28 -11.94 -4.93
C GLN A 205 1.75 -12.40 -6.30
N ALA A 206 1.18 -11.52 -7.12
CA ALA A 206 0.68 -11.90 -8.45
C ALA A 206 1.86 -12.37 -9.33
N PRO A 207 1.91 -13.63 -9.77
CA PRO A 207 3.08 -14.16 -10.48
C PRO A 207 3.30 -13.44 -11.81
N ILE A 208 4.54 -13.04 -12.10
CA ILE A 208 4.88 -12.41 -13.37
C ILE A 208 4.57 -13.36 -14.54
N SER A 209 4.78 -14.66 -14.38
CA SER A 209 4.47 -15.70 -15.37
C SER A 209 3.00 -15.73 -15.79
N ASP A 210 2.12 -15.27 -14.91
CA ASP A 210 0.68 -15.27 -15.16
C ASP A 210 0.25 -14.03 -15.93
N LEU A 211 1.08 -12.99 -16.00
CA LEU A 211 0.80 -11.80 -16.79
C LEU A 211 0.94 -12.09 -18.29
N PRO A 212 0.21 -11.39 -19.17
CA PRO A 212 0.50 -11.42 -20.60
C PRO A 212 1.93 -11.02 -20.94
N ALA A 213 2.47 -11.61 -22.02
CA ALA A 213 3.87 -11.50 -22.41
C ALA A 213 4.40 -10.06 -22.47
N THR A 214 3.59 -9.12 -22.96
CA THR A 214 4.00 -7.70 -23.05
C THR A 214 4.32 -7.07 -21.70
N LEU A 215 3.66 -7.46 -20.60
CA LEU A 215 4.04 -6.99 -19.26
C LEU A 215 5.20 -7.78 -18.69
N GLN A 216 5.31 -9.07 -19.01
CA GLN A 216 6.48 -9.86 -18.61
C GLN A 216 7.75 -9.22 -19.16
N ASP A 217 7.73 -8.77 -20.42
CA ASP A 217 8.85 -8.09 -21.08
C ASP A 217 9.22 -6.77 -20.40
N ASP A 218 8.23 -6.03 -19.87
CA ASP A 218 8.47 -4.77 -19.17
C ASP A 218 9.13 -4.96 -17.80
N VAL A 219 9.07 -6.16 -17.24
CA VAL A 219 9.70 -6.57 -15.98
C VAL A 219 10.56 -7.82 -16.19
N ALA A 220 11.31 -7.84 -17.28
CA ALA A 220 12.24 -8.93 -17.57
C ALA A 220 13.18 -9.17 -16.38
N THR A 221 13.53 -10.44 -16.15
CA THR A 221 14.40 -10.82 -15.03
C THR A 221 15.76 -10.10 -15.14
N PRO A 222 16.18 -9.34 -14.10
CA PRO A 222 17.44 -8.62 -14.14
C PRO A 222 18.64 -9.54 -14.33
N GLU A 223 19.67 -9.08 -15.03
CA GLU A 223 20.90 -9.86 -15.25
C GLU A 223 21.56 -10.29 -13.93
N ILE A 224 21.51 -9.44 -12.90
CA ILE A 224 21.99 -9.76 -11.55
C ILE A 224 21.29 -11.01 -11.00
N VAL A 225 19.98 -11.11 -11.17
CA VAL A 225 19.19 -12.26 -10.70
C VAL A 225 19.60 -13.52 -11.47
N LEU A 226 19.84 -13.42 -12.78
CA LEU A 226 20.21 -14.54 -13.65
C LEU A 226 21.67 -15.01 -13.49
N LYS A 227 22.59 -14.13 -13.11
CA LYS A 227 24.04 -14.40 -13.21
C LYS A 227 24.82 -14.28 -11.90
N ALA A 228 24.26 -13.67 -10.85
CA ALA A 228 24.99 -13.52 -9.59
C ALA A 228 25.05 -14.84 -8.79
N GLY A 229 23.99 -15.65 -8.86
CA GLY A 229 23.89 -16.97 -8.23
C GLY A 229 24.02 -18.14 -9.22
N LYS A 230 23.23 -19.19 -9.01
CA LYS A 230 23.04 -20.34 -9.90
C LYS A 230 22.20 -20.00 -11.14
N GLY A 231 21.42 -18.93 -11.07
CA GLY A 231 20.63 -18.42 -12.19
C GLY A 231 19.22 -19.02 -12.30
N ASP A 232 18.81 -19.86 -11.35
CA ASP A 232 17.42 -20.30 -11.25
C ASP A 232 16.56 -19.26 -10.51
N VAL A 233 15.45 -18.88 -11.16
CA VAL A 233 14.39 -18.06 -10.55
C VAL A 233 13.33 -19.00 -10.01
N TYR A 234 13.21 -19.05 -8.68
CA TYR A 234 12.21 -19.85 -7.98
C TYR A 234 10.80 -19.30 -8.19
N GLY A 235 10.68 -17.98 -8.20
CA GLY A 235 9.41 -17.28 -8.42
C GLY A 235 9.64 -15.79 -8.56
N SER A 236 8.65 -15.10 -9.12
CA SER A 236 8.69 -13.65 -9.29
C SER A 236 7.29 -13.09 -9.30
N SER A 237 7.10 -11.94 -8.67
CA SER A 237 5.78 -11.37 -8.48
C SER A 237 5.75 -9.87 -8.72
N ILE A 238 4.57 -9.39 -9.14
CA ILE A 238 4.21 -7.98 -9.04
C ILE A 238 3.39 -7.74 -7.77
N TRP A 239 3.48 -6.51 -7.28
CA TRP A 239 2.75 -6.04 -6.12
C TRP A 239 2.24 -4.64 -6.43
N LEU A 240 0.93 -4.44 -6.42
CA LEU A 240 0.28 -3.16 -6.71
C LEU A 240 -0.81 -2.91 -5.68
N GLY A 241 -0.71 -1.84 -4.91
CA GLY A 241 -1.66 -1.58 -3.83
C GLY A 241 -1.94 -0.12 -3.60
N LEU A 242 -3.05 0.14 -2.91
CA LEU A 242 -3.40 1.48 -2.47
C LEU A 242 -2.79 1.73 -1.10
N GLU A 243 -2.15 2.88 -0.94
CA GLU A 243 -1.46 3.21 0.30
C GLU A 243 -2.43 3.41 1.49
N PRO A 244 -2.10 2.92 2.69
CA PRO A 244 -0.87 2.22 3.05
C PRO A 244 -0.95 0.70 2.79
N THR A 245 0.03 0.15 2.08
CA THR A 245 0.22 -1.31 1.98
C THR A 245 1.02 -1.84 3.16
N TYR A 246 0.76 -3.08 3.58
CA TYR A 246 1.47 -3.73 4.69
C TYR A 246 1.73 -5.22 4.41
N THR A 247 2.98 -5.64 4.58
CA THR A 247 3.37 -7.05 4.63
C THR A 247 3.94 -7.36 6.02
N PRO A 248 3.31 -8.27 6.79
CA PRO A 248 3.73 -8.64 8.14
C PRO A 248 5.15 -9.20 8.25
N TRP A 249 5.59 -9.40 9.49
CA TRP A 249 6.92 -9.93 9.81
C TRP A 249 7.07 -11.39 9.39
N HIS A 250 7.97 -11.66 8.43
CA HIS A 250 8.23 -12.99 7.87
C HIS A 250 9.67 -13.12 7.36
N CYS A 251 10.06 -14.30 6.89
CA CYS A 251 11.30 -14.50 6.13
C CYS A 251 11.05 -15.39 4.90
N ASP A 252 11.90 -15.24 3.89
CA ASP A 252 11.78 -15.97 2.63
C ASP A 252 12.74 -17.17 2.54
N PRO A 253 12.36 -18.26 1.85
CA PRO A 253 13.18 -19.46 1.72
C PRO A 253 14.38 -19.30 0.76
N ASN A 254 14.37 -18.27 -0.09
CA ASN A 254 15.43 -17.94 -1.05
C ASN A 254 15.80 -16.45 -0.95
N PRO A 255 17.01 -16.05 -1.38
CA PRO A 255 17.34 -14.64 -1.60
C PRO A 255 16.29 -13.94 -2.48
N ASN A 256 16.01 -12.68 -2.17
CA ASN A 256 15.01 -11.88 -2.86
C ASN A 256 15.66 -10.62 -3.43
N TYR A 257 15.43 -10.36 -4.72
CA TYR A 257 15.77 -9.10 -5.37
C TYR A 257 14.49 -8.28 -5.57
N PHE A 258 14.32 -7.25 -4.75
CA PHE A 258 13.13 -6.41 -4.73
C PHE A 258 13.40 -5.10 -5.49
N CYS A 259 12.47 -4.64 -6.34
CA CYS A 259 12.56 -3.37 -7.05
C CYS A 259 11.28 -2.55 -6.87
N GLN A 260 11.42 -1.28 -6.51
CA GLN A 260 10.30 -0.36 -6.39
C GLN A 260 10.06 0.34 -7.73
N ILE A 261 8.89 0.14 -8.33
CA ILE A 261 8.55 0.69 -9.66
C ILE A 261 7.62 1.92 -9.58
N TYR A 262 6.92 2.12 -8.47
CA TYR A 262 6.09 3.31 -8.26
C TYR A 262 5.86 3.60 -6.77
N GLY A 263 5.88 4.87 -6.36
CA GLY A 263 5.74 5.25 -4.95
C GLY A 263 6.96 4.88 -4.10
N GLY A 264 6.75 4.65 -2.80
CA GLY A 264 7.84 4.27 -1.90
C GLY A 264 7.41 3.37 -0.75
N LYS A 265 8.34 2.52 -0.30
CA LYS A 265 8.13 1.59 0.81
C LYS A 265 9.25 1.74 1.85
N VAL A 266 8.90 1.48 3.10
CA VAL A 266 9.83 1.28 4.22
C VAL A 266 9.90 -0.22 4.48
N ILE A 267 11.10 -0.76 4.57
CA ILE A 267 11.36 -2.16 4.92
C ILE A 267 12.16 -2.16 6.22
N ARG A 268 11.68 -2.90 7.22
CA ARG A 268 12.42 -3.18 8.45
C ARG A 268 12.95 -4.61 8.44
N LEU A 269 14.22 -4.82 8.78
CA LEU A 269 14.90 -6.11 8.65
C LEU A 269 15.71 -6.51 9.89
N LEU A 270 15.79 -7.82 10.14
CA LEU A 270 16.72 -8.42 11.09
C LEU A 270 17.41 -9.66 10.48
N PRO A 271 18.65 -9.95 10.88
CA PRO A 271 19.32 -11.18 10.49
C PRO A 271 18.54 -12.40 11.01
N PRO A 272 18.71 -13.59 10.38
CA PRO A 272 17.88 -14.77 10.64
C PRO A 272 17.70 -15.14 12.11
N GLY A 273 18.78 -15.08 12.90
CA GLY A 273 18.77 -15.42 14.32
C GLY A 273 17.94 -14.44 15.17
N LEU A 274 18.13 -13.14 14.97
CA LEU A 274 17.42 -12.10 15.73
C LEU A 274 15.94 -12.03 15.33
N GLY A 275 15.63 -12.11 14.04
CA GLY A 275 14.25 -12.06 13.58
C GLY A 275 13.42 -13.27 14.02
N LYS A 276 14.03 -14.46 14.02
CA LYS A 276 13.41 -15.67 14.57
C LYS A 276 13.24 -15.60 16.09
N SER A 277 14.19 -14.99 16.80
CA SER A 277 14.08 -14.75 18.24
C SER A 277 12.91 -13.82 18.55
N LEU A 278 12.75 -12.73 17.80
CA LEU A 278 11.62 -11.82 17.94
C LEU A 278 10.27 -12.54 17.74
N PHE A 279 10.16 -13.32 16.66
CA PHE A 279 8.98 -14.13 16.38
C PHE A 279 8.65 -15.09 17.53
N ARG A 280 9.66 -15.83 18.03
CA ARG A 280 9.49 -16.78 19.13
C ARG A 280 9.08 -16.12 20.44
N LYS A 281 9.55 -14.90 20.71
CA LYS A 281 9.13 -14.11 21.88
C LYS A 281 7.64 -13.80 21.82
N VAL A 282 7.15 -13.29 20.67
CA VAL A 282 5.72 -13.01 20.49
C VAL A 282 4.88 -14.29 20.61
N GLN A 283 5.34 -15.38 20.00
CA GLN A 283 4.67 -16.68 20.12
C GLN A 283 4.58 -17.16 21.58
N ALA A 284 5.65 -17.01 22.36
CA ALA A 284 5.64 -17.34 23.79
C ALA A 284 4.72 -16.41 24.60
N GLU A 285 4.69 -15.11 24.30
CA GLU A 285 3.77 -14.14 24.92
C GLU A 285 2.30 -14.52 24.68
N LEU A 286 1.99 -15.11 23.52
CA LEU A 286 0.67 -15.60 23.17
C LEU A 286 0.38 -17.04 23.63
N GLY A 287 1.34 -17.73 24.24
CA GLY A 287 1.20 -19.15 24.60
C GLY A 287 1.06 -20.09 23.38
N GLN A 288 1.60 -19.69 22.23
CA GLN A 288 1.50 -20.39 20.94
C GLN A 288 2.83 -21.02 20.49
N THR A 289 2.77 -21.92 19.50
CA THR A 289 3.94 -22.59 18.89
C THR A 289 3.90 -22.54 17.36
N GLY A 290 3.76 -21.34 16.81
CA GLY A 290 3.69 -21.05 15.39
C GLY A 290 4.97 -21.41 14.62
N SER A 291 4.80 -21.73 13.34
CA SER A 291 5.91 -22.00 12.43
C SER A 291 6.63 -20.71 12.03
N SER A 292 7.95 -20.78 11.91
CA SER A 292 8.83 -19.64 11.60
C SER A 292 9.49 -19.73 10.23
N THR A 293 9.17 -20.75 9.43
CA THR A 293 9.87 -21.05 8.16
C THR A 293 9.22 -20.41 6.95
N ILE A 294 7.95 -20.74 6.71
CA ILE A 294 7.11 -20.18 5.65
C ILE A 294 5.80 -19.82 6.32
N ARG A 295 5.42 -18.56 6.15
CA ARG A 295 4.22 -17.98 6.74
C ARG A 295 3.21 -17.67 5.64
N GLY A 296 1.95 -17.97 5.88
CA GLY A 296 0.84 -17.76 4.97
C GLY A 296 -0.17 -16.77 5.54
N ASP A 297 -1.44 -16.94 5.20
CA ASP A 297 -2.53 -16.04 5.56
C ASP A 297 -2.68 -15.86 7.08
N GLU A 298 -2.19 -16.79 7.90
CA GLU A 298 -2.23 -16.68 9.36
C GLU A 298 -1.44 -15.47 9.89
N MET A 299 -0.41 -15.02 9.17
CA MET A 299 0.34 -13.81 9.56
C MET A 299 -0.42 -12.52 9.28
N MET A 300 -1.46 -12.59 8.45
CA MET A 300 -2.20 -11.44 7.96
C MET A 300 -3.32 -11.00 8.90
N GLN A 301 -3.57 -11.69 10.02
CA GLN A 301 -4.65 -11.33 10.95
C GLN A 301 -4.36 -11.78 12.40
N GLY A 302 -5.25 -11.39 13.32
CA GLY A 302 -5.23 -11.82 14.72
C GLY A 302 -4.18 -11.13 15.60
N GLU A 303 -4.09 -11.60 16.85
CA GLU A 303 -3.25 -10.99 17.90
C GLU A 303 -1.76 -11.02 17.56
N GLU A 304 -1.28 -12.11 16.96
CA GLU A 304 0.14 -12.24 16.59
C GLU A 304 0.57 -11.17 15.60
N ARG A 305 -0.24 -10.91 14.57
CA ARG A 305 0.01 -9.81 13.64
C ARG A 305 0.08 -8.48 14.39
N THR A 306 -0.86 -8.22 15.28
CA THR A 306 -0.91 -6.96 16.04
C THR A 306 0.33 -6.79 16.89
N LEU A 307 0.72 -7.80 17.68
CA LEU A 307 1.91 -7.75 18.52
C LEU A 307 3.19 -7.63 17.69
N LEU A 308 3.36 -8.42 16.63
CA LEU A 308 4.51 -8.30 15.74
C LEU A 308 4.56 -6.92 15.07
N THR A 309 3.42 -6.36 14.68
CA THR A 309 3.35 -5.00 14.13
C THR A 309 3.87 -4.00 15.14
N THR A 310 3.44 -4.08 16.41
CA THR A 310 3.91 -3.21 17.48
C THR A 310 5.41 -3.39 17.68
N LYS A 311 5.87 -4.62 17.94
CA LYS A 311 7.28 -4.94 18.19
C LYS A 311 8.22 -4.60 17.01
N VAL A 312 7.71 -4.46 15.80
CA VAL A 312 8.53 -4.11 14.63
C VAL A 312 8.44 -2.63 14.28
N TRP A 313 7.28 -1.98 14.50
CA TRP A 313 7.00 -0.65 13.95
C TRP A 313 6.86 0.49 14.98
N THR A 314 6.99 0.20 16.29
CA THR A 314 6.98 1.22 17.37
C THR A 314 8.36 1.35 18.02
N GLU A 315 8.42 2.08 19.14
CA GLU A 315 9.57 2.16 20.04
C GLU A 315 10.00 0.81 20.65
N GLU A 316 9.17 -0.23 20.53
CA GLU A 316 9.50 -1.60 20.95
C GLU A 316 10.40 -2.34 19.96
N ALA A 317 10.72 -1.73 18.81
CA ALA A 317 11.65 -2.29 17.84
C ALA A 317 13.02 -2.63 18.47
N PRO A 318 13.56 -3.84 18.20
CA PRO A 318 14.93 -4.20 18.60
C PRO A 318 15.95 -3.16 18.14
N GLU A 319 17.02 -2.99 18.92
CA GLU A 319 18.04 -1.96 18.65
C GLU A 319 18.79 -2.22 17.33
N GLU A 320 18.96 -3.50 17.01
CA GLU A 320 19.62 -4.02 15.82
C GLU A 320 18.71 -4.01 14.57
N MET A 321 17.45 -3.59 14.72
CA MET A 321 16.51 -3.50 13.61
C MET A 321 17.06 -2.54 12.56
N MET A 322 17.19 -3.04 11.33
CA MET A 322 17.57 -2.23 10.18
C MET A 322 16.33 -1.61 9.56
N GLU A 323 16.44 -0.39 9.06
CA GLU A 323 15.39 0.26 8.26
C GLU A 323 15.94 0.73 6.91
N VAL A 324 15.16 0.50 5.87
CA VAL A 324 15.47 0.88 4.48
C VAL A 324 14.25 1.58 3.88
N VAL A 325 14.48 2.73 3.25
CA VAL A 325 13.46 3.40 2.42
C VAL A 325 13.80 3.19 0.96
N VAL A 326 12.93 2.49 0.25
CA VAL A 326 13.01 2.32 -1.21
C VAL A 326 12.04 3.28 -1.88
N SER A 327 12.55 4.03 -2.85
CA SER A 327 11.81 4.91 -3.73
C SER A 327 11.78 4.33 -5.14
N GLN A 328 10.91 4.85 -6.00
CA GLN A 328 10.87 4.46 -7.41
C GLN A 328 12.28 4.44 -8.05
N GLY A 329 12.63 3.32 -8.67
CA GLY A 329 13.92 3.07 -9.31
C GLY A 329 15.00 2.48 -8.39
N ASP A 330 14.72 2.32 -7.09
CA ASP A 330 15.61 1.63 -6.17
C ASP A 330 15.37 0.11 -6.16
N SER A 331 16.44 -0.63 -5.87
CA SER A 331 16.39 -2.07 -5.63
C SER A 331 16.94 -2.43 -4.26
N LEU A 332 16.41 -3.47 -3.63
CA LEU A 332 16.88 -4.02 -2.37
C LEU A 332 17.15 -5.51 -2.53
N PHE A 333 18.37 -5.93 -2.24
CA PHE A 333 18.67 -7.34 -2.02
C PHE A 333 18.36 -7.72 -0.58
N ILE A 334 17.57 -8.77 -0.39
CA ILE A 334 17.27 -9.38 0.90
C ILE A 334 17.85 -10.80 0.88
N PRO A 335 18.88 -11.10 1.70
CA PRO A 335 19.49 -12.42 1.69
C PRO A 335 18.57 -13.48 2.27
N LYS A 336 18.88 -14.75 1.98
CA LYS A 336 18.09 -15.90 2.42
C LYS A 336 17.86 -15.89 3.94
N GLY A 337 16.62 -16.09 4.37
CA GLY A 337 16.24 -16.23 5.77
C GLY A 337 16.28 -14.92 6.58
N TRP A 338 16.58 -13.79 5.96
CA TRP A 338 16.45 -12.49 6.61
C TRP A 338 14.98 -12.20 6.87
N TRP A 339 14.69 -11.80 8.11
CA TRP A 339 13.34 -11.43 8.49
C TRP A 339 13.08 -9.99 8.09
N HIS A 340 11.87 -9.73 7.61
CA HIS A 340 11.49 -8.41 7.18
C HIS A 340 9.98 -8.17 7.31
N SER A 341 9.62 -6.89 7.40
CA SER A 341 8.25 -6.40 7.26
C SER A 341 8.28 -5.13 6.41
N VAL A 342 7.23 -4.92 5.63
CA VAL A 342 7.17 -3.87 4.60
C VAL A 342 5.94 -2.99 4.82
N LYS A 343 6.10 -1.67 4.72
CA LYS A 343 5.01 -0.69 4.73
C LYS A 343 5.16 0.32 3.60
N SER A 344 4.06 0.85 3.09
CA SER A 344 4.11 2.08 2.29
C SER A 344 4.65 3.25 3.11
N VAL A 345 5.32 4.20 2.46
CA VAL A 345 5.79 5.45 3.09
C VAL A 345 4.61 6.40 3.38
N ASP A 346 3.69 6.55 2.43
CA ASP A 346 2.51 7.39 2.58
C ASP A 346 1.25 6.51 2.86
N TYR A 347 0.12 7.15 3.12
CA TYR A 347 -1.10 6.53 3.65
C TYR A 347 -2.38 7.11 3.03
N LYS A 348 -2.24 7.78 1.87
CA LYS A 348 -3.30 8.61 1.28
C LYS A 348 -4.13 7.90 0.22
N GLY A 349 -4.04 6.57 0.09
CA GLY A 349 -4.70 5.81 -0.97
C GLY A 349 -4.16 6.10 -2.37
N ASP A 350 -2.94 6.64 -2.47
CA ASP A 350 -2.24 6.75 -3.75
C ASP A 350 -1.70 5.35 -4.14
N LEU A 351 -1.35 5.14 -5.41
CA LEU A 351 -0.81 3.87 -5.89
C LEU A 351 0.59 3.63 -5.34
N ASN A 352 0.92 2.37 -5.05
CA ASN A 352 2.26 1.91 -4.73
C ASN A 352 2.55 0.61 -5.48
N GLY A 353 3.74 0.48 -6.07
CA GLY A 353 4.08 -0.62 -6.96
C GLY A 353 5.51 -1.13 -6.81
N SER A 354 5.66 -2.45 -6.72
CA SER A 354 6.95 -3.12 -6.67
C SER A 354 6.93 -4.45 -7.41
N VAL A 355 8.11 -4.92 -7.80
CA VAL A 355 8.31 -6.26 -8.37
C VAL A 355 9.47 -6.94 -7.68
N ASN A 356 9.48 -8.27 -7.65
CA ASN A 356 10.58 -8.99 -7.03
C ASN A 356 10.83 -10.35 -7.66
N TRP A 357 12.03 -10.88 -7.43
CA TRP A 357 12.46 -12.21 -7.85
C TRP A 357 13.10 -12.94 -6.68
N TRP A 358 12.60 -14.14 -6.38
CA TRP A 358 13.28 -15.09 -5.51
C TRP A 358 14.16 -16.00 -6.37
N PHE A 359 15.45 -16.07 -6.07
CA PHE A 359 16.44 -16.72 -6.95
C PHE A 359 17.52 -17.47 -6.16
N ARG A 360 18.35 -18.28 -6.83
CA ARG A 360 19.45 -19.00 -6.19
C ARG A 360 20.77 -18.85 -6.94
#